data_AF-A0A447JLC2-F1
#
_entry.id   AF-A0A447JLC2-F1
#
_cell.length_a   1.000
_cell.length_b   1.000
_cell.length_c   1.000
_cell.angle_alpha   90.00
_cell.angle_beta   90.00
_cell.angle_gamma   90.00
#
_symmetry.space_group_name_H-M   'P 1'
#
loop_
_entity.id
_entity.type
_entity.pdbx_description
1 polymer ?
#
loop_
_entity_poly.entity_id
_entity_poly.type
_entity_poly.pdbx_seq_one_letter_code
_entity_poly.pdbx_strand_id
1 'polypeptide(L)' 'MHKAGHAPLQGVLEYADSPTHPGLWIMDTPGQDIESISGMVAGGAQIVIFTTGRGTPAGNPIAPVIKLRVIKQRGK' A
#
# COMPACT_ATOMS: atom_id res chain seq x y z
N MET A 1 -2.39 -13.47 0.47
CA MET A 1 -2.42 -11.99 0.57
C MET A 1 -3.07 -11.57 1.89
N HIS A 2 -2.28 -11.25 2.93
CA HIS A 2 -2.85 -10.97 4.27
C HIS A 2 -3.35 -9.53 4.44
N LYS A 3 -2.70 -8.55 3.79
CA LYS A 3 -3.05 -7.12 3.90
C LYS A 3 -4.42 -6.78 3.30
N ALA A 4 -4.91 -7.61 2.37
CA ALA A 4 -6.19 -7.42 1.68
C ALA A 4 -7.42 -7.81 2.52
N GLY A 5 -7.23 -8.50 3.66
CA GLY A 5 -8.34 -9.02 4.45
C GLY A 5 -9.16 -10.06 3.67
N HIS A 6 -10.50 -9.97 3.77
CA HIS A 6 -11.45 -10.93 3.18
C HIS A 6 -12.45 -10.27 2.22
N ALA A 7 -12.26 -9.00 1.85
CA ALA A 7 -13.15 -8.31 0.92
C ALA A 7 -13.03 -8.89 -0.51
N PRO A 8 -14.11 -8.91 -1.32
CA PRO A 8 -14.05 -9.36 -2.70
C PRO A 8 -13.16 -8.41 -3.54
N LEU A 9 -12.27 -8.99 -4.34
CA LEU A 9 -11.45 -8.26 -5.30
C LEU A 9 -12.33 -7.70 -6.42
N GLN A 10 -12.24 -6.39 -6.67
CA GLN A 10 -12.98 -5.71 -7.73
C GLN A 10 -12.28 -5.79 -9.09
N GLY A 11 -10.96 -5.89 -9.09
CA GLY A 11 -10.15 -6.00 -10.29
C GLY A 11 -8.68 -5.66 -10.06
N VAL A 12 -7.93 -5.63 -11.16
CA VAL A 12 -6.54 -5.18 -11.21
C VAL A 12 -6.49 -3.84 -11.93
N LEU A 13 -5.76 -2.89 -11.36
CA LEU A 13 -5.48 -1.59 -11.95
C LEU A 13 -4.11 -1.63 -12.61
N GLU A 14 -3.98 -1.01 -13.78
CA GLU A 14 -2.67 -0.69 -14.35
C GLU A 14 -1.98 0.40 -13.51
N TYR A 15 -0.69 0.59 -13.74
CA TYR A 15 0.09 1.54 -12.97
C TYR A 15 -0.47 2.97 -13.09
N ALA A 16 -0.79 3.57 -11.93
CA ALA A 16 -1.40 4.90 -11.78
C ALA A 16 -2.85 5.04 -12.25
N ASP A 17 -3.55 3.95 -12.59
CA ASP A 17 -4.98 4.00 -12.84
C ASP A 17 -5.78 4.25 -11.56
N SER A 18 -6.92 4.94 -11.73
CA SER A 18 -7.86 5.20 -10.64
C SER A 18 -8.98 4.17 -10.61
N PRO A 19 -9.42 3.69 -9.43
CA PRO A 19 -10.58 2.82 -9.33
C PRO A 19 -11.85 3.54 -9.76
N THR A 20 -12.73 2.86 -10.49
CA THR A 20 -14.00 3.44 -11.00
C THR A 20 -15.12 3.44 -9.97
N HIS A 21 -14.98 2.65 -8.90
CA HIS A 21 -15.93 2.58 -7.79
C HIS A 21 -15.25 2.08 -6.50
N PRO A 22 -15.89 2.25 -5.33
CA PRO A 22 -15.36 1.75 -4.06
C PRO A 22 -15.17 0.22 -4.05
N GLY A 23 -14.17 -0.24 -3.31
CA GLY A 23 -13.90 -1.67 -3.07
C GLY A 23 -12.42 -1.99 -2.93
N LEU A 24 -12.08 -3.28 -2.90
CA LEU A 24 -10.69 -3.76 -2.85
C LEU A 24 -10.14 -3.89 -4.28
N TRP A 25 -9.07 -3.15 -4.56
CA TRP A 25 -8.35 -3.19 -5.83
C TRP A 25 -6.89 -3.57 -5.60
N ILE A 26 -6.27 -4.21 -6.60
CA ILE A 26 -4.83 -4.47 -6.64
C ILE A 26 -4.27 -3.68 -7.81
N MET A 27 -3.26 -2.84 -7.59
CA MET A 27 -2.53 -2.19 -8.67
C MET A 27 -1.32 -3.03 -9.04
N ASP A 28 -1.12 -3.29 -10.34
CA ASP A 28 0.12 -3.86 -10.83
C ASP A 28 1.21 -2.77 -10.79
N THR A 29 2.12 -2.91 -9.83
CA THR A 29 3.20 -1.94 -9.60
C THR A 29 4.56 -2.63 -9.63
N PRO A 30 5.64 -1.91 -9.96
CA PRO A 30 6.99 -2.40 -9.72
C PRO A 30 7.19 -2.87 -8.28
N GLY A 31 8.04 -3.88 -8.08
CA GLY A 31 8.28 -4.47 -6.75
C GLY A 31 9.06 -3.60 -5.75
N GLN A 32 9.47 -2.40 -6.16
CA GLN A 32 10.21 -1.45 -5.33
C GLN A 32 9.27 -0.51 -4.59
N ASP A 33 9.58 -0.20 -3.33
CA ASP A 33 8.68 0.50 -2.41
C ASP A 33 8.27 1.89 -2.92
N ILE A 34 9.21 2.68 -3.45
CA ILE A 34 8.98 4.08 -3.81
C ILE A 34 8.12 4.18 -5.06
N GLU A 35 8.40 3.35 -6.05
CA GLU A 35 7.67 3.25 -7.31
C GLU A 35 6.25 2.74 -7.05
N SER A 36 6.08 1.70 -6.23
CA SER A 36 4.75 1.18 -5.88
C SER A 36 3.89 2.23 -5.18
N ILE A 37 4.45 2.94 -4.18
CA ILE A 37 3.74 4.02 -3.49
C ILE A 37 3.40 5.16 -4.44
N SER A 38 4.32 5.54 -5.33
CA SER A 38 4.11 6.63 -6.28
C SER A 38 2.97 6.31 -7.25
N GLY A 39 2.91 5.09 -7.80
CA GLY A 39 1.81 4.64 -8.65
C GLY A 39 0.46 4.68 -7.94
N MET A 40 0.38 4.14 -6.72
CA MET A 40 -0.87 4.15 -5.95
C MET A 40 -1.36 5.57 -5.63
N VAL A 41 -0.45 6.48 -5.25
CA VAL A 41 -0.80 7.89 -4.98
C VAL A 41 -1.21 8.62 -6.26
N ALA A 42 -0.54 8.36 -7.38
CA ALA A 42 -0.94 8.88 -8.69
C ALA A 42 -2.33 8.37 -9.13
N GLY A 43 -2.67 7.12 -8.81
CA GLY A 43 -4.00 6.54 -8.99
C GLY A 43 -5.06 7.01 -7.97
N GLY A 44 -4.73 7.98 -7.12
CA GLY A 44 -5.68 8.64 -6.21
C GLY A 44 -5.65 8.15 -4.76
N ALA A 45 -4.68 7.33 -4.35
CA ALA A 45 -4.56 6.95 -2.94
C ALA A 45 -4.19 8.16 -2.06
N GLN A 46 -5.05 8.46 -1.08
CA GLN A 46 -4.88 9.61 -0.17
C GLN A 46 -4.10 9.27 1.11
N ILE A 47 -4.00 7.99 1.47
CA ILE A 47 -3.28 7.50 2.64
C ILE A 47 -2.54 6.22 2.26
N VAL A 48 -1.30 6.08 2.72
CA VAL A 48 -0.49 4.87 2.51
C VAL A 48 -0.16 4.21 3.84
N ILE A 49 -0.52 2.94 3.99
CA ILE A 49 -0.13 2.12 5.14
C ILE A 49 1.06 1.24 4.75
N PHE A 50 2.23 1.50 5.33
CA PHE A 50 3.46 0.82 4.99
C PHE A 50 3.95 -0.07 6.14
N THR A 51 3.84 -1.40 5.98
CA THR A 51 4.38 -2.36 6.94
C THR A 51 5.88 -2.56 6.73
N THR A 52 6.70 -2.33 7.76
CA THR A 52 8.16 -2.50 7.67
C THR A 52 8.73 -3.32 8.82
N GLY A 53 9.54 -4.33 8.50
CA GLY A 53 10.33 -5.08 9.49
C GLY A 53 11.71 -4.46 9.77
N ARG A 54 12.24 -3.69 8.81
CA ARG A 54 13.61 -3.15 8.83
C ARG A 54 13.70 -1.64 9.08
N GLY A 55 12.56 -0.96 9.21
CA GLY A 55 12.52 0.48 9.47
C GLY A 55 12.90 1.33 8.26
N THR A 56 12.37 1.00 7.07
CA THR A 56 12.64 1.76 5.85
C THR A 56 12.29 3.26 6.02
N PRO A 57 13.13 4.19 5.49
CA PRO A 57 12.81 5.61 5.51
C PRO A 57 11.73 5.97 4.48
N ALA A 58 11.30 5.05 3.60
CA ALA A 58 10.31 5.28 2.55
C ALA A 58 9.10 6.12 3.01
N GLY A 59 8.74 7.11 2.19
CA GLY A 59 7.68 8.07 2.44
C GLY A 59 7.15 8.61 1.11
N ASN A 60 6.22 9.56 1.16
CA ASN A 60 5.67 10.21 -0.02
C ASN A 60 5.38 11.68 0.29
N PRO A 61 5.73 12.63 -0.60
CA PRO A 61 5.52 14.06 -0.35
C PRO A 61 4.07 14.53 -0.55
N ILE A 62 3.24 13.75 -1.25
CA ILE A 62 1.85 14.10 -1.60
C ILE A 62 0.84 13.48 -0.64
N ALA A 63 1.05 12.22 -0.25
CA ALA A 63 0.16 11.49 0.66
C ALA A 63 0.88 11.09 1.96
N PRO A 64 0.22 11.21 3.12
CA PRO A 64 0.77 10.73 4.39
C PRO A 64 1.04 9.22 4.36
N VAL A 65 2.22 8.83 4.84
CA VAL A 65 2.65 7.43 4.95
C VAL A 65 2.70 7.02 6.42
N ILE A 66 1.80 6.12 6.82
CA ILE A 66 1.72 5.56 8.17
C ILE A 66 2.54 4.28 8.21
N LYS A 67 3.63 4.29 8.99
CA LYS A 67 4.53 3.15 9.12
C LYS A 67 4.09 2.23 10.25
N LEU A 68 3.85 0.96 9.90
CA LEU A 68 3.53 -0.10 10.86
C LEU A 68 4.75 -1.00 11.04
N ARG A 69 5.27 -1.07 12.27
CA ARG A 69 6.31 -2.02 12.65
C ARG A 69 5.69 -3.20 13.38
N VAL A 70 6.08 -4.41 13.01
CA VAL A 70 5.79 -5.59 13.83
C VAL A 70 6.69 -5.54 15.06
N ILE A 71 6.10 -5.41 16.24
CA ILE A 71 6.81 -5.55 17.51
C ILE A 71 6.66 -7.00 17.96
N LYS A 72 7.78 -7.70 18.13
CA LYS A 72 7.75 -9.01 18.79
C LYS A 72 7.45 -8.77 20.27
N GLN A 73 6.33 -9.29 20.77
CA GLN A 73 6.10 -9.30 22.22
C GLN A 73 7.21 -10.13 22.86
N ARG A 74 7.99 -9.52 23.76
CA ARG A 74 8.92 -10.28 24.62
C ARG A 74 8.08 -11.15 25.54
N GLY A 75 8.20 -12.47 25.45
CA GLY A 75 7.55 -13.41 26.39
C GLY A 75 6.84 -14.64 25.77
N LYS A 76 6.90 -14.84 24.45
CA LYS A 76 6.66 -16.14 23.81
C LYS A 76 7.76 -16.44 22.81
#